data_AF-A0A1C5YD43-F1
#
_entry.id   AF-A0A1C5YD43-F1
#
_cell.length_a   1.000
_cell.length_b   1.000
_cell.length_c   1.000
_cell.angle_alpha   90.00
_cell.angle_beta   90.00
_cell.angle_gamma   90.00
#
_symmetry.space_group_name_H-M   'P 1'
#
loop_
_entity.id
_entity.type
_entity.pdbx_description
1 polymer ?
#
loop_
_entity_poly.entity_id
_entity_poly.type
_entity_poly.pdbx_seq_one_letter_code
_entity_poly.pdbx_strand_id
1 'polypeptide(L)'
;MGETSEKRLEKVRFMNMCMIQDGRGNVLALDKVNDSYTGTTFPGGHVEPGELFFQSMIREVWEETGLTIENPEFRGLYHWHKDGVHHVITLYRAYTFYGELESSDEGRVY
;
A
#
# COMPACT_ATOMS: atom_id res chain seq x y z
N MET A 1 34.49 18.80 19.16
CA MET A 1 33.59 18.32 20.22
C MET A 1 32.30 17.93 19.54
N GLY A 2 31.87 16.68 19.70
CA GLY A 2 30.94 15.99 18.81
C GLY A 2 29.56 16.60 18.76
N GLU A 3 29.08 16.85 17.53
CA GLU A 3 27.66 17.04 17.28
C GLU A 3 26.93 15.74 17.65
N THR A 4 25.91 15.91 18.47
CA THR A 4 25.19 14.87 19.18
C THR A 4 24.45 13.98 18.19
N SER A 5 24.95 12.75 18.00
CA SER A 5 24.42 11.70 17.12
C SER A 5 22.99 11.22 17.45
N GLU A 6 22.32 11.80 18.46
CA GLU A 6 21.05 11.30 19.01
C GLU A 6 19.78 11.90 18.38
N LYS A 7 19.89 12.89 17.48
CA LYS A 7 18.71 13.51 16.81
C LYS A 7 18.64 13.25 15.31
N ARG A 8 18.81 12.00 14.86
CA ARG A 8 18.65 11.61 13.44
C ARG A 8 17.44 10.70 13.17
N LEU A 9 16.71 10.30 14.22
CA LEU A 9 15.55 9.44 14.07
C LEU A 9 14.28 10.28 13.96
N GLU A 10 13.53 10.05 12.89
CA GLU A 10 12.23 10.67 12.63
C GLU A 10 11.11 9.65 12.82
N LYS A 11 9.94 10.10 13.28
CA LYS A 11 8.75 9.25 13.29
C LYS A 11 8.21 9.17 11.88
N VAL A 12 8.01 7.95 11.39
CA VAL A 12 7.49 7.69 10.04
C VAL A 12 6.34 6.70 10.11
N ARG A 13 5.28 6.95 9.34
CA ARG A 13 4.21 6.00 9.02
C ARG A 13 4.37 5.60 7.56
N PHE A 14 4.58 4.31 7.36
CA PHE A 14 4.74 3.71 6.05
C PHE A 14 3.44 3.05 5.63
N MET A 15 3.01 3.38 4.42
CA MET A 15 1.90 2.75 3.75
C MET A 15 2.30 2.43 2.31
N ASN A 16 1.47 1.66 1.63
CA ASN A 16 1.67 1.30 0.24
C ASN A 16 0.32 1.25 -0.49
N MET A 17 0.39 1.29 -1.81
CA MET A 17 -0.78 1.23 -2.68
C MET A 17 -0.37 0.61 -4.01
N CYS A 18 -1.19 -0.29 -4.57
CA CYS A 18 -0.88 -0.93 -5.85
C CYS A 18 -2.03 -0.85 -6.83
N MET A 19 -1.75 -0.25 -7.98
CA MET A 19 -2.60 -0.34 -9.15
C MET A 19 -2.39 -1.71 -9.81
N ILE A 20 -3.38 -2.59 -9.74
CA ILE A 20 -3.39 -3.86 -10.45
C ILE A 20 -4.11 -3.65 -11.78
N GLN A 21 -3.51 -4.04 -12.89
CA GLN A 21 -4.08 -3.86 -14.23
C GLN A 21 -4.01 -5.15 -15.06
N ASP A 22 -5.11 -5.48 -15.74
CA ASP A 22 -5.27 -6.71 -16.53
C ASP A 22 -4.69 -6.68 -17.96
N GLY A 23 -4.02 -5.59 -18.34
CA GLY A 23 -3.50 -5.37 -19.70
C GLY A 23 -4.58 -5.07 -20.76
N ARG A 24 -5.86 -5.12 -20.42
CA ARG A 24 -7.01 -4.76 -21.30
C ARG A 24 -7.52 -3.35 -21.04
N GLY A 25 -6.92 -2.65 -20.09
CA GLY A 25 -7.29 -1.29 -19.69
C GLY A 25 -8.13 -1.23 -18.41
N ASN A 26 -8.46 -2.38 -17.82
CA ASN A 26 -9.17 -2.42 -16.54
C ASN A 26 -8.16 -2.33 -15.38
N VAL A 27 -8.53 -1.60 -14.34
CA VAL A 27 -7.79 -1.51 -13.09
C VAL A 27 -8.69 -1.98 -11.95
N LEU A 28 -8.10 -2.71 -11.00
CA LEU A 28 -8.83 -3.14 -9.83
C LEU A 28 -9.09 -1.95 -8.89
N ALA A 29 -10.32 -1.80 -8.42
CA ALA A 29 -10.68 -0.80 -7.43
C ALA A 29 -11.26 -1.46 -6.18
N LEU A 30 -11.04 -0.79 -5.03
CA LEU A 30 -11.60 -1.12 -3.72
C LEU A 30 -12.45 0.06 -3.24
N ASP A 31 -13.74 -0.16 -3.00
CA ASP A 31 -14.59 0.79 -2.29
C ASP A 31 -14.47 0.53 -0.79
N LYS A 32 -13.55 1.25 -0.14
CA LYS A 32 -13.19 1.06 1.27
C LYS A 32 -14.28 1.60 2.19
N VAL A 33 -14.76 0.77 3.11
CA VAL A 33 -15.89 1.08 4.02
C VAL A 33 -15.46 1.28 5.48
N ASN A 34 -14.26 0.82 5.83
CA ASN A 34 -13.69 0.89 7.17
C ASN A 34 -12.27 1.48 7.08
N ASP A 35 -11.85 2.23 8.12
CA ASP A 35 -10.58 2.97 8.29
C ASP A 35 -10.69 4.52 8.12
N SER A 36 -9.57 5.21 8.30
CA SER A 36 -9.39 6.67 8.26
C SER A 36 -9.72 7.32 6.91
N TYR A 37 -9.91 6.51 5.86
CA TYR A 37 -10.35 6.93 4.54
C TYR A 37 -11.51 6.04 4.05
N THR A 38 -12.56 6.68 3.56
CA THR A 38 -13.68 6.00 2.88
C THR A 38 -13.75 6.49 1.44
N GLY A 39 -14.05 5.57 0.54
CA GLY A 39 -14.15 5.86 -0.90
C GLY A 39 -13.33 4.90 -1.75
N THR A 40 -13.40 5.13 -3.06
CA THR A 40 -12.71 4.31 -4.05
C THR A 40 -11.20 4.56 -4.00
N THR A 41 -10.44 3.47 -3.86
CA THR A 41 -8.97 3.46 -3.81
C THR A 41 -8.44 2.22 -4.52
N PHE A 42 -7.13 2.19 -4.74
CA PHE A 42 -6.43 0.94 -5.03
C PHE A 42 -6.14 0.17 -3.73
N PRO A 43 -5.97 -1.16 -3.81
CA PRO A 43 -5.56 -1.96 -2.65
C PRO A 43 -4.21 -1.53 -2.09
N GLY A 44 -4.05 -1.71 -0.78
CA GLY A 44 -2.87 -1.39 -0.02
C GLY A 44 -3.19 -0.90 1.39
N GLY A 45 -2.16 -0.84 2.22
CA GLY A 45 -2.34 -0.56 3.62
C GLY A 45 -1.05 -0.18 4.31
N HIS A 46 -0.94 -0.54 5.58
CA HIS A 46 0.18 -0.16 6.42
C HIS A 46 1.32 -1.17 6.27
N VAL A 47 2.56 -0.67 6.30
CA VAL A 47 3.72 -1.54 6.44
C VAL A 47 3.89 -1.89 7.91
N GLU A 48 3.87 -3.18 8.22
CA GLU A 48 3.99 -3.65 9.60
C GLU A 48 5.45 -3.55 10.11
N PRO A 49 5.66 -3.47 11.44
CA PRO A 49 7.01 -3.46 12.01
C PRO A 49 7.85 -4.68 11.58
N GLY A 50 9.00 -4.42 10.95
CA GLY A 50 9.90 -5.48 10.47
C GLY A 50 9.61 -5.99 9.06
N GLU A 51 8.55 -5.48 8.42
CA GLU A 51 8.16 -5.85 7.07
C GLU A 51 8.87 -5.00 6.00
N LEU A 52 9.24 -5.61 4.86
CA LEU A 52 9.70 -4.87 3.68
C LEU A 52 8.49 -4.32 2.91
N PHE A 53 8.61 -3.13 2.30
CA PHE A 53 7.52 -2.52 1.51
C PHE A 53 6.88 -3.48 0.50
N PHE A 54 7.71 -4.26 -0.18
CA PHE A 54 7.28 -5.23 -1.18
C PHE A 54 6.48 -6.40 -0.56
N GLN A 55 6.90 -6.89 0.61
CA GLN A 55 6.20 -7.96 1.32
C GLN A 55 4.84 -7.48 1.81
N SER A 56 4.82 -6.29 2.42
CA SER A 56 3.59 -5.61 2.82
C SER A 56 2.63 -5.48 1.65
N MET A 57 3.13 -5.07 0.49
CA MET A 57 2.27 -4.86 -0.66
C MET A 57 1.65 -6.15 -1.20
N ILE A 58 2.40 -7.25 -1.21
CA ILE A 58 1.85 -8.56 -1.59
C ILE A 58 0.80 -9.04 -0.58
N ARG A 59 1.07 -8.86 0.73
CA ARG A 59 0.15 -9.25 1.81
C ARG A 59 -1.16 -8.48 1.73
N GLU A 60 -1.09 -7.15 1.72
CA GLU A 60 -2.27 -6.27 1.70
C GLU A 60 -3.18 -6.55 0.49
N VAL A 61 -2.59 -6.73 -0.70
CA VAL A 61 -3.36 -7.09 -1.91
C VAL A 61 -4.09 -8.42 -1.73
N TRP A 62 -3.44 -9.42 -1.13
CA TRP A 62 -4.07 -10.71 -0.87
C TRP A 62 -5.19 -10.62 0.16
N GLU A 63 -4.96 -9.91 1.28
CA GLU A 63 -5.94 -9.75 2.36
C GLU A 63 -7.19 -8.97 1.88
N GLU A 64 -6.99 -7.91 1.10
CA GLU A 64 -8.10 -7.04 0.67
C GLU A 64 -8.88 -7.58 -0.53
N THR A 65 -8.26 -8.42 -1.37
CA THR A 65 -8.80 -8.77 -2.71
C THR A 65 -8.85 -10.25 -3.04
N GLY A 66 -8.19 -11.11 -2.25
CA GLY A 66 -8.01 -12.54 -2.56
C GLY A 66 -6.97 -12.82 -3.66
N LEU A 67 -6.48 -11.81 -4.35
CA LEU A 67 -5.49 -11.96 -5.43
C LEU A 67 -4.07 -11.99 -4.88
N THR A 68 -3.19 -12.77 -5.51
CA THR A 68 -1.75 -12.63 -5.33
C THR A 68 -1.15 -11.95 -6.56
N ILE A 69 -0.28 -10.98 -6.33
CA ILE A 69 0.46 -10.26 -7.37
C ILE A 69 1.92 -10.73 -7.45
N GLU A 70 2.50 -10.68 -8.64
CA GLU A 70 3.92 -10.96 -8.86
C GLU A 70 4.64 -9.75 -9.43
N ASN A 71 5.89 -9.54 -8.95
CA ASN A 71 6.80 -8.49 -9.42
C ASN A 71 6.16 -7.09 -9.55
N PRO A 72 5.42 -6.57 -8.53
CA PRO A 72 4.92 -5.20 -8.58
C PRO A 72 6.05 -4.20 -8.81
N GLU A 73 5.87 -3.34 -9.80
CA GLU A 73 6.83 -2.32 -10.18
C GLU A 73 6.66 -1.06 -9.31
N PHE A 74 7.73 -0.62 -8.66
CA PHE A 74 7.73 0.65 -7.94
C PHE A 74 7.58 1.82 -8.92
N ARG A 75 6.64 2.72 -8.66
CA ARG A 75 6.31 3.88 -9.52
C ARG A 75 6.64 5.21 -8.89
N GLY A 76 6.78 5.26 -7.57
CA GLY A 76 7.13 6.49 -6.87
C GLY A 76 6.67 6.48 -5.43
N LEU A 77 6.79 7.63 -4.79
CA LEU A 77 6.33 7.85 -3.44
C LEU A 77 5.49 9.11 -3.36
N TYR A 78 4.47 9.08 -2.52
CA TYR A 78 3.76 10.25 -2.05
C TYR A 78 4.13 10.50 -0.60
N HIS A 79 4.60 11.71 -0.29
CA HIS A 79 5.10 12.06 1.03
C HIS A 79 4.51 13.37 1.50
N TRP A 80 4.08 13.37 2.75
CA TRP A 80 3.74 14.59 3.47
C TRP A 80 4.18 14.48 4.93
N HIS A 81 4.28 15.62 5.59
CA HIS A 81 4.59 15.70 7.01
C HIS A 81 3.44 16.37 7.75
N LYS A 82 2.92 15.69 8.78
CA LYS A 82 1.80 16.19 9.59
C LYS A 82 1.97 15.72 11.03
N ASP A 83 1.69 16.61 11.99
CA ASP A 83 1.70 16.32 13.43
C ASP A 83 2.99 15.64 13.94
N GLY A 84 4.14 16.04 13.39
CA GLY A 84 5.45 15.50 13.76
C GLY A 84 5.73 14.08 13.25
N VAL A 85 5.00 13.64 12.22
CA VAL A 85 5.13 12.32 11.60
C VAL A 85 5.28 12.50 10.08
N HIS A 86 6.30 11.84 9.52
CA HIS A 86 6.40 11.66 8.07
C HIS A 86 5.44 10.56 7.64
N HIS A 87 4.54 10.86 6.71
CA HIS A 87 3.70 9.87 6.07
C HIS A 87 4.24 9.57 4.68
N VAL A 88 4.58 8.31 4.43
CA VAL A 88 5.17 7.88 3.15
C VAL A 88 4.31 6.77 2.59
N ILE A 89 3.72 7.01 1.43
CA ILE A 89 3.02 5.99 0.63
C ILE A 89 3.92 5.61 -0.52
N THR A 90 4.27 4.33 -0.60
CA THR A 90 4.93 3.76 -1.79
C THR A 90 3.88 3.34 -2.82
N LEU A 91 4.08 3.76 -4.06
CA LEU A 91 3.14 3.49 -5.15
C LEU A 91 3.70 2.40 -6.05
N TYR A 92 2.92 1.33 -6.23
CA TYR A 92 3.26 0.19 -7.06
C TYR A 92 2.26 0.02 -8.21
N ARG A 93 2.70 -0.72 -9.23
CA ARG A 93 1.81 -1.23 -10.28
C ARG A 93 2.13 -2.68 -10.58
N ALA A 94 1.11 -3.53 -10.59
CA ALA A 94 1.23 -4.94 -10.93
C ALA A 94 0.46 -5.25 -12.21
N TYR A 95 1.04 -6.10 -13.06
CA TYR A 95 0.41 -6.62 -14.27
C TYR A 95 0.16 -8.13 -14.21
N THR A 96 0.89 -8.83 -13.35
CA THR A 96 0.76 -10.26 -13.14
C THR A 96 0.08 -10.48 -11.80
N PHE A 97 -1.07 -11.16 -11.84
CA PHE A 97 -1.83 -11.55 -10.67
C PHE A 97 -2.58 -12.85 -10.93
N TYR A 98 -2.91 -13.57 -9.86
CA TYR A 98 -3.64 -14.82 -9.88
C TYR A 98 -4.54 -14.95 -8.65
N GLY A 99 -5.48 -15.89 -8.70
CA GLY A 99 -6.50 -16.09 -7.67
C GLY A 99 -7.89 -15.70 -8.16
N GLU A 100 -8.85 -15.75 -7.25
CA GLU A 100 -10.23 -15.32 -7.48
C GLU A 100 -10.46 -14.03 -6.71
N LEU A 101 -11.13 -13.07 -7.36
CA LEU A 101 -11.39 -11.78 -6.74
C LEU A 101 -12.45 -11.95 -5.64
N GLU A 102 -12.10 -11.58 -4.41
CA GLU A 102 -12.96 -11.71 -3.23
C GLU A 102 -12.92 -10.41 -2.42
N SER A 103 -14.09 -9.94 -1.99
CA SER A 103 -14.19 -8.75 -1.13
C SER A 103 -13.92 -9.14 0.31
N SER A 104 -13.19 -8.30 1.02
CA SER A 104 -12.87 -8.46 2.45
C SER A 104 -13.80 -7.61 3.33
N ASP A 105 -13.58 -7.68 4.65
CA ASP A 105 -14.23 -6.79 5.62
C ASP A 105 -13.83 -5.30 5.45
N GLU A 106 -12.83 -5.01 4.62
CA GLU A 106 -12.37 -3.65 4.35
C GLU A 106 -13.17 -2.95 3.25
N GLY A 107 -13.85 -3.71 2.38
CA GLY A 107 -14.66 -3.14 1.32
C GLY A 107 -14.89 -4.04 0.12
N ARG A 108 -15.69 -3.51 -0.82
CA ARG A 108 -16.01 -4.20 -2.07
C ARG A 108 -14.91 -3.98 -3.10
N VAL A 109 -14.48 -5.06 -3.75
CA VAL A 109 -13.54 -5.00 -4.89
C VAL A 109 -14.26 -5.21 -6.23
N TYR A 110 -13.79 -4.56 -7.30
CA TYR A 110 -14.36 -4.65 -8.66
C TYR A 110 -13.41 -4.21 -9.77
#